data_AF-C1BSX2-F1
#
_entry.id   AF-C1BSX2-F1
#
_cell.length_a   1.000
_cell.length_b   1.000
_cell.length_c   1.000
_cell.angle_alpha   90.00
_cell.angle_beta   90.00
_cell.angle_gamma   90.00
#
_symmetry.space_group_name_H-M   'P 1'
#
loop_
_entity.id
_entity.type
_entity.pdbx_description
1 polymer ?
#
loop_
_entity_poly.entity_id
_entity_poly.type
_entity_poly.pdbx_seq_one_letter_code
_entity_poly.pdbx_strand_id
1 'polypeptide(L)'
;MPSPTSIAQGLQRIPDLQLAQSLFMLKEKPSKGVDYGKMKEDLMESIKKNDMCPFYRHVLKELEWKEDAALVKELTAKNEAVLKEMEEKIKDAEVNLGESETREALLAQAEYLTKIGGKDRALEAIRKTMEKTVGLGNRMDLIFHNIRLGLFFMDHPLIKANIEKASSMLEEGGDWDRRNRLKVYEGLYAMGVRDFKKAAGLFLETISTFTSYELMDYVQFVHYTVYSSVIALDRGDLHNKVIKGSEILEVLHDWPEVKKYLFSLYDCQLGEFFSRLRLLRKF
;
A
#
# COMPACT_ATOMS: atom_id res chain seq x y z
N MET A 1 -11.74 -17.69 3.54
CA MET A 1 -12.21 -16.87 2.38
C MET A 1 -12.66 -15.54 2.95
N PRO A 2 -12.09 -14.39 2.56
CA PRO A 2 -12.55 -13.12 3.09
C PRO A 2 -13.97 -12.85 2.59
N SER A 3 -14.82 -12.34 3.47
CA SER A 3 -16.23 -12.06 3.18
C SER A 3 -16.37 -11.07 2.02
N PRO A 4 -17.40 -11.20 1.15
CA PRO A 4 -17.61 -10.33 0.00
C PRO A 4 -17.77 -8.84 0.37
N THR A 5 -18.09 -8.55 1.62
CA THR A 5 -18.38 -7.21 2.13
C THR A 5 -17.13 -6.36 2.40
N SER A 6 -15.96 -6.96 2.65
CA SER A 6 -14.73 -6.22 2.98
C SER A 6 -14.04 -5.61 1.77
N ILE A 7 -14.23 -6.20 0.58
CA ILE A 7 -13.64 -5.71 -0.68
C ILE A 7 -14.39 -4.48 -1.20
N ALA A 8 -15.66 -4.29 -0.80
CA ALA A 8 -16.54 -3.26 -1.34
C ALA A 8 -16.38 -1.86 -0.72
N GLN A 9 -15.65 -1.72 0.40
CA GLN A 9 -15.53 -0.45 1.15
C GLN A 9 -14.16 0.26 1.06
N GLY A 10 -13.15 -0.36 0.44
CA GLY A 10 -11.85 0.29 0.21
C GLY A 10 -11.89 1.21 -1.03
N LEU A 11 -11.11 2.32 -1.05
CA LEU A 11 -10.87 2.98 -2.33
C LEU A 11 -10.16 2.02 -3.29
N GLN A 12 -10.24 2.32 -4.58
CA GLN A 12 -9.58 1.50 -5.60
C GLN A 12 -8.09 1.36 -5.29
N ARG A 13 -7.55 0.14 -5.48
CA ARG A 13 -6.13 -0.21 -5.31
C ARG A 13 -5.29 0.43 -6.43
N ILE A 14 -5.08 1.73 -6.31
CA ILE A 14 -4.30 2.51 -7.26
C ILE A 14 -3.36 3.42 -6.46
N PRO A 15 -2.04 3.21 -6.52
CA PRO A 15 -1.27 2.16 -7.21
C PRO A 15 -1.29 0.80 -6.50
N ASP A 16 -1.11 -0.29 -7.26
CA ASP A 16 -1.08 -1.65 -6.72
C ASP A 16 0.27 -1.94 -6.03
N LEU A 17 0.27 -1.86 -4.70
CA LEU A 17 1.43 -2.13 -3.86
C LEU A 17 1.90 -3.60 -3.95
N GLN A 18 1.05 -4.53 -4.39
CA GLN A 18 1.45 -5.92 -4.60
C GLN A 18 2.45 -6.06 -5.76
N LEU A 19 2.40 -5.15 -6.74
CA LEU A 19 3.36 -5.12 -7.84
C LEU A 19 4.74 -4.63 -7.38
N ALA A 20 4.78 -3.63 -6.48
CA ALA A 20 6.03 -3.19 -5.86
C ALA A 20 6.63 -4.28 -4.94
N GLN A 21 5.78 -5.01 -4.20
CA GLN A 21 6.23 -6.16 -3.40
C GLN A 21 6.78 -7.28 -4.27
N SER A 22 6.10 -7.61 -5.38
CA SER A 22 6.55 -8.63 -6.33
C SER A 22 7.88 -8.23 -6.99
N LEU A 23 8.05 -6.96 -7.34
CA LEU A 23 9.32 -6.41 -7.82
C LEU A 23 10.44 -6.56 -6.78
N PHE A 24 10.17 -6.19 -5.53
CA PHE A 24 11.15 -6.30 -4.44
C PHE A 24 11.57 -7.76 -4.22
N MET A 25 10.61 -8.68 -4.20
CA MET A 25 10.88 -10.12 -4.08
C MET A 25 11.73 -10.62 -5.25
N LEU A 26 11.46 -10.19 -6.47
CA LEU A 26 12.26 -10.56 -7.64
C LEU A 26 13.70 -10.00 -7.58
N LYS A 27 13.90 -8.83 -6.96
CA LYS A 27 15.20 -8.19 -6.77
C LYS A 27 16.06 -8.91 -5.72
N GLU A 28 15.47 -9.33 -4.60
CA GLU A 28 16.22 -10.00 -3.52
C GLU A 28 16.65 -11.43 -3.85
N LYS A 29 16.19 -12.02 -4.97
CA LYS A 29 16.35 -13.44 -5.32
C LYS A 29 15.82 -14.36 -4.21
N PRO A 30 14.57 -14.87 -4.30
CA PRO A 30 13.99 -15.80 -3.34
C PRO A 30 14.92 -16.92 -2.87
N SER A 31 14.89 -17.11 -1.55
CA SER A 31 15.28 -18.35 -0.87
C SER A 31 14.68 -19.57 -1.57
N LYS A 32 15.42 -20.70 -1.55
CA LYS A 32 15.04 -21.97 -2.19
C LYS A 32 13.58 -22.35 -1.90
N GLY A 33 12.68 -22.16 -2.87
CA GLY A 33 11.28 -22.60 -2.79
C GLY A 33 10.22 -21.71 -3.45
N VAL A 34 10.53 -20.49 -3.91
CA VAL A 34 9.57 -19.63 -4.62
C VAL A 34 9.76 -19.78 -6.13
N ASP A 35 8.67 -20.10 -6.85
CA ASP A 35 8.66 -20.24 -8.31
C ASP A 35 8.90 -18.87 -8.99
N TYR A 36 10.17 -18.51 -9.18
CA TYR A 36 10.60 -17.30 -9.91
C TYR A 36 9.92 -17.14 -11.27
N GLY A 37 9.61 -18.25 -11.94
CA GLY A 37 8.90 -18.26 -13.22
C GLY A 37 7.47 -17.73 -13.09
N LYS A 38 6.71 -18.20 -12.10
CA LYS A 38 5.31 -17.78 -11.89
C LYS A 38 5.22 -16.33 -11.44
N MET A 39 6.06 -15.90 -10.50
CA MET A 39 6.06 -14.50 -10.07
C MET A 39 6.44 -13.52 -11.19
N LYS A 40 7.31 -13.94 -12.12
CA LYS A 40 7.63 -13.17 -13.31
C LYS A 40 6.47 -13.13 -14.30
N GLU A 41 5.79 -14.26 -14.53
CA GLU A 41 4.62 -14.32 -15.39
C GLU A 41 3.45 -13.50 -14.83
N ASP A 42 3.15 -13.63 -13.54
CA ASP A 42 2.10 -12.87 -12.84
C ASP A 42 2.38 -11.36 -12.87
N LEU A 43 3.65 -10.96 -12.69
CA LEU A 43 4.05 -9.56 -12.79
C LEU A 43 3.90 -9.05 -14.23
N MET A 44 4.33 -9.83 -15.22
CA MET A 44 4.22 -9.45 -16.64
C MET A 44 2.76 -9.41 -17.12
N GLU A 45 1.91 -10.32 -16.64
CA GLU A 45 0.47 -10.32 -16.92
C GLU A 45 -0.20 -9.12 -16.26
N SER A 46 0.16 -8.79 -15.01
CA SER A 46 -0.36 -7.61 -14.32
C SER A 46 0.10 -6.30 -14.97
N ILE A 47 1.32 -6.23 -15.47
CA ILE A 47 1.85 -5.09 -16.23
C ILE A 47 1.11 -4.93 -17.57
N LYS A 48 0.84 -6.03 -18.27
CA LYS A 48 0.06 -6.02 -19.52
C LYS A 48 -1.41 -5.67 -19.28
N LYS A 49 -2.01 -6.14 -18.18
CA LYS A 49 -3.41 -5.90 -17.83
C LYS A 49 -3.68 -4.46 -17.38
N ASN A 50 -2.66 -3.79 -16.82
CA ASN A 50 -2.76 -2.42 -16.32
C ASN A 50 -2.05 -1.38 -17.19
N ASP A 51 -1.55 -1.77 -18.37
CA ASP A 51 -0.83 -0.94 -19.33
C ASP A 51 0.31 -0.08 -18.70
N MET A 52 1.04 -0.65 -17.74
CA MET A 52 1.98 0.08 -16.88
C MET A 52 3.34 0.32 -17.55
N CYS A 53 3.37 1.16 -18.58
CA CYS A 53 4.55 1.35 -19.42
C CYS A 53 5.74 2.06 -18.70
N PRO A 54 5.54 3.16 -17.94
CA PRO A 54 6.58 3.73 -17.08
C PRO A 54 7.09 2.79 -15.98
N PHE A 55 6.19 2.04 -15.32
CA PHE A 55 6.60 1.05 -14.32
C PHE A 55 7.42 -0.07 -14.95
N TYR A 56 7.06 -0.55 -16.14
CA TYR A 56 7.84 -1.54 -16.88
C TYR A 56 9.26 -1.05 -17.18
N ARG A 57 9.45 0.21 -17.57
CA ARG A 57 10.79 0.80 -17.75
C ARG A 57 11.57 0.87 -16.43
N HIS A 58 10.91 1.13 -15.32
CA HIS A 58 11.52 1.12 -14.00
C HIS A 58 11.93 -0.31 -13.58
N VAL A 59 11.05 -1.29 -13.80
CA VAL A 59 11.28 -2.73 -13.58
C VAL A 59 12.45 -3.25 -14.40
N LEU A 60 12.50 -2.90 -15.70
CA LEU A 60 13.61 -3.27 -16.60
C LEU A 60 14.95 -2.71 -16.11
N LYS A 61 14.95 -1.46 -15.61
CA LYS A 61 16.15 -0.81 -15.07
C LYS A 61 16.60 -1.42 -13.73
N GLU A 62 15.65 -1.81 -12.88
CA GLU A 62 15.94 -2.41 -11.57
C GLU A 62 16.39 -3.88 -11.67
N LEU A 63 15.85 -4.65 -12.62
CA LEU A 63 16.09 -6.09 -12.76
C LEU A 63 17.10 -6.46 -13.86
N GLU A 64 17.65 -5.48 -14.58
CA GLU A 64 18.55 -5.65 -15.74
C GLU A 64 17.98 -6.63 -16.80
N TRP A 65 16.66 -6.65 -16.97
CA TRP A 65 16.01 -7.52 -17.95
C TRP A 65 16.11 -6.94 -19.37
N LYS A 66 16.15 -7.83 -20.38
CA LYS A 66 16.14 -7.41 -21.79
C LYS A 66 14.80 -6.75 -22.12
N GLU A 67 14.88 -5.59 -22.73
CA GLU A 67 13.72 -4.80 -23.12
C GLU A 67 13.03 -5.41 -24.36
N ASP A 68 11.77 -5.83 -24.19
CA ASP A 68 10.91 -6.15 -25.33
C ASP A 68 10.41 -4.85 -26.00
N ALA A 69 11.19 -4.34 -26.95
CA ALA A 69 10.92 -3.08 -27.65
C ALA A 69 9.55 -3.03 -28.37
N ALA A 70 8.98 -4.19 -28.73
CA ALA A 70 7.66 -4.30 -29.34
C ALA A 70 6.53 -4.01 -28.32
N LEU A 71 6.63 -4.59 -27.12
CA LEU A 71 5.69 -4.38 -26.02
C LEU A 71 5.75 -2.93 -25.50
N VAL A 72 6.94 -2.35 -25.39
CA VAL A 72 7.09 -0.95 -24.99
C VAL A 72 6.42 -0.02 -25.99
N LYS A 73 6.58 -0.24 -27.29
CA LYS A 73 5.95 0.61 -28.32
C LYS A 73 4.43 0.50 -28.32
N GLU A 74 3.89 -0.71 -28.21
CA GLU A 74 2.45 -0.93 -28.15
C GLU A 74 1.84 -0.28 -26.90
N LEU A 75 2.47 -0.46 -25.74
CA LEU A 75 2.03 0.14 -24.47
C LEU A 75 2.18 1.66 -24.45
N THR A 76 3.25 2.23 -25.03
CA THR A 76 3.36 3.69 -25.16
C THR A 76 2.28 4.27 -26.07
N ALA A 77 1.94 3.59 -27.17
CA ALA A 77 0.92 4.04 -28.08
C ALA A 77 -0.48 4.02 -27.44
N LYS A 78 -0.80 2.95 -26.69
CA LYS A 78 -2.05 2.87 -25.90
C LYS A 78 -2.11 3.96 -24.83
N ASN A 79 -1.02 4.18 -24.10
CA ASN A 79 -0.98 5.21 -23.07
C ASN A 79 -1.10 6.63 -23.64
N GLU A 80 -0.48 6.92 -24.79
CA GLU A 80 -0.64 8.21 -25.46
C GLU A 80 -2.06 8.43 -25.99
N ALA A 81 -2.72 7.39 -26.50
CA ALA A 81 -4.12 7.48 -26.94
C ALA A 81 -5.06 7.80 -25.77
N VAL A 82 -4.93 7.06 -24.66
CA VAL A 82 -5.76 7.29 -23.46
C VAL A 82 -5.45 8.64 -22.82
N LEU A 83 -4.18 9.07 -22.77
CA LEU A 83 -3.82 10.39 -22.26
C LEU A 83 -4.43 11.52 -23.10
N LYS A 84 -4.47 11.37 -24.44
CA LYS A 84 -5.11 12.35 -25.32
C LYS A 84 -6.62 12.43 -25.10
N GLU A 85 -7.31 11.30 -24.98
CA GLU A 85 -8.74 11.29 -24.68
C GLU A 85 -9.04 11.94 -23.33
N MET A 86 -8.19 11.72 -22.32
CA MET A 86 -8.36 12.35 -21.00
C MET A 86 -8.03 13.85 -21.05
N GLU A 87 -7.03 14.29 -21.82
CA GLU A 87 -6.75 15.72 -22.02
C GLU A 87 -7.87 16.44 -22.78
N GLU A 88 -8.49 15.78 -23.76
CA GLU A 88 -9.66 16.32 -24.46
C GLU A 88 -10.86 16.43 -23.51
N LYS A 89 -11.10 15.43 -22.66
CA LYS A 89 -12.13 15.51 -21.60
C LYS A 89 -11.87 16.62 -20.60
N ILE A 90 -10.61 16.86 -20.22
CA ILE A 90 -10.26 17.97 -19.32
C ILE A 90 -10.53 19.32 -19.99
N LYS A 91 -10.17 19.48 -21.27
CA LYS A 91 -10.44 20.72 -22.03
C LYS A 91 -11.93 20.95 -22.23
N ASP A 92 -12.67 19.90 -22.56
CA ASP A 92 -14.13 19.97 -22.70
C ASP A 92 -14.77 20.32 -21.36
N ALA A 93 -14.31 19.71 -20.26
CA ALA A 93 -14.76 20.05 -18.92
C ALA A 93 -14.40 21.49 -18.52
N GLU A 94 -13.23 22.02 -18.91
CA GLU A 94 -12.84 23.40 -18.60
C GLU A 94 -13.63 24.46 -19.39
N VAL A 95 -14.06 24.11 -20.61
CA VAL A 95 -14.78 25.04 -21.49
C VAL A 95 -16.30 24.98 -21.28
N ASN A 96 -16.85 23.78 -21.06
CA ASN A 96 -18.29 23.55 -21.06
C ASN A 96 -18.87 23.22 -19.67
N LEU A 97 -18.07 22.72 -18.73
CA LEU A 97 -18.56 22.15 -17.48
C LEU A 97 -17.94 22.91 -16.27
N GLY A 98 -18.63 22.86 -15.13
CA GLY A 98 -18.23 23.63 -13.95
C GLY A 98 -16.94 23.12 -13.27
N GLU A 99 -16.47 23.84 -12.25
CA GLU A 99 -15.27 23.48 -11.48
C GLU A 99 -15.30 22.05 -10.92
N SER A 100 -16.49 21.52 -10.58
CA SER A 100 -16.63 20.16 -10.04
C SER A 100 -16.26 19.06 -11.05
N GLU A 101 -16.61 19.22 -12.32
CA GLU A 101 -16.33 18.21 -13.35
C GLU A 101 -14.88 18.28 -13.83
N THR A 102 -14.31 19.49 -13.91
CA THR A 102 -12.87 19.64 -14.15
C THR A 102 -12.03 18.94 -13.08
N ARG A 103 -12.47 18.95 -11.82
CA ARG A 103 -11.80 18.24 -10.73
C ARG A 103 -11.86 16.74 -10.91
N GLU A 104 -13.02 16.18 -11.26
CA GLU A 104 -13.19 14.74 -11.46
C GLU A 104 -12.37 14.23 -12.67
N ALA A 105 -12.34 15.00 -13.76
CA ALA A 105 -11.49 14.70 -14.91
C ALA A 105 -10.00 14.73 -14.55
N LEU A 106 -9.56 15.71 -13.76
CA LEU A 106 -8.17 15.79 -13.28
C LEU A 106 -7.83 14.66 -12.31
N LEU A 107 -8.76 14.27 -11.44
CA LEU A 107 -8.58 13.15 -10.52
C LEU A 107 -8.46 11.83 -11.28
N ALA A 108 -9.31 11.59 -12.28
CA ALA A 108 -9.23 10.42 -13.14
C ALA A 108 -7.91 10.37 -13.91
N GLN A 109 -7.42 11.52 -14.39
CA GLN A 109 -6.09 11.62 -15.01
C GLN A 109 -4.98 11.28 -14.01
N ALA A 110 -5.05 11.80 -12.78
CA ALA A 110 -4.08 11.51 -11.73
C ALA A 110 -4.05 10.02 -11.37
N GLU A 111 -5.22 9.40 -11.18
CA GLU A 111 -5.34 7.95 -10.92
C GLU A 111 -4.77 7.13 -12.07
N TYR A 112 -5.05 7.51 -13.31
CA TYR A 112 -4.49 6.84 -14.49
C TYR A 112 -2.97 7.01 -14.58
N LEU A 113 -2.44 8.21 -14.34
CA LEU A 113 -1.00 8.49 -14.32
C LEU A 113 -0.27 7.72 -13.20
N THR A 114 -0.93 7.54 -12.06
CA THR A 114 -0.43 6.71 -10.96
C THR A 114 -0.50 5.23 -11.32
N LYS A 115 -1.56 4.78 -11.99
CA LYS A 115 -1.70 3.40 -12.48
C LYS A 115 -0.59 3.04 -13.46
N ILE A 116 -0.22 3.92 -14.38
CA ILE A 116 0.88 3.67 -15.31
C ILE A 116 2.27 3.72 -14.63
N GLY A 117 2.38 4.28 -13.42
CA GLY A 117 3.63 4.39 -12.67
C GLY A 117 4.51 5.58 -13.08
N GLY A 118 3.92 6.67 -13.58
CA GLY A 118 4.66 7.88 -13.93
C GLY A 118 4.86 8.81 -12.74
N LYS A 119 5.90 8.60 -11.92
CA LYS A 119 6.12 9.33 -10.65
C LYS A 119 5.97 10.86 -10.77
N ASP A 120 6.74 11.50 -11.64
CA ASP A 120 6.77 12.99 -11.71
C ASP A 120 5.48 13.57 -12.30
N ARG A 121 4.94 12.93 -13.36
CA ARG A 121 3.69 13.36 -13.99
C ARG A 121 2.48 13.18 -13.06
N ALA A 122 2.45 12.09 -12.29
CA ALA A 122 1.42 11.85 -11.30
C ALA A 122 1.46 12.90 -10.18
N LEU A 123 2.65 13.23 -9.65
CA LEU A 123 2.80 14.27 -8.63
C LEU A 123 2.32 15.65 -9.11
N GLU A 124 2.64 16.02 -10.35
CA GLU A 124 2.16 17.26 -10.95
C GLU A 124 0.62 17.28 -11.12
N ALA A 125 0.04 16.18 -11.62
CA ALA A 125 -1.41 16.06 -11.79
C ALA A 125 -2.15 16.10 -10.45
N ILE A 126 -1.64 15.42 -9.42
CA ILE A 126 -2.21 15.43 -8.07
C ILE A 126 -2.12 16.85 -7.47
N ARG A 127 -1.01 17.56 -7.68
CA ARG A 127 -0.86 18.95 -7.23
C ARG A 127 -1.88 19.88 -7.89
N LYS A 128 -2.05 19.81 -9.21
CA LYS A 128 -3.08 20.58 -9.94
C LYS A 128 -4.48 20.28 -9.43
N THR A 129 -4.76 19.01 -9.12
CA THR A 129 -6.06 18.58 -8.58
C THR A 129 -6.27 19.12 -7.16
N MET A 130 -5.24 19.13 -6.30
CA MET A 130 -5.32 19.68 -4.94
C MET A 130 -5.63 21.18 -4.95
N GLU A 131 -5.04 21.95 -5.87
CA GLU A 131 -5.27 23.40 -5.99
C GLU A 131 -6.73 23.72 -6.36
N LYS A 132 -7.34 22.93 -7.26
CA LYS A 132 -8.75 23.09 -7.65
C LYS A 132 -9.75 22.47 -6.66
N THR A 133 -9.29 21.68 -5.70
CA THR A 133 -10.18 21.00 -4.74
C THR A 133 -10.46 21.90 -3.54
N VAL A 134 -11.73 22.14 -3.23
CA VAL A 134 -12.16 22.98 -2.08
C VAL A 134 -12.39 22.16 -0.81
N GLY A 135 -12.83 20.89 -0.93
CA GLY A 135 -13.17 20.03 0.21
C GLY A 135 -11.95 19.46 0.93
N LEU A 136 -11.89 19.63 2.26
CA LEU A 136 -10.80 19.16 3.12
C LEU A 136 -10.62 17.63 3.07
N GLY A 137 -11.74 16.88 3.07
CA GLY A 137 -11.72 15.42 2.92
C GLY A 137 -11.12 14.96 1.59
N ASN A 138 -11.52 15.60 0.48
CA ASN A 138 -11.01 15.26 -0.85
C ASN A 138 -9.52 15.63 -1.01
N ARG A 139 -9.08 16.75 -0.42
CA ARG A 139 -7.65 17.09 -0.35
C ARG A 139 -6.86 16.03 0.41
N MET A 140 -7.43 15.51 1.49
CA MET A 140 -6.80 14.47 2.28
C MET A 140 -6.66 13.16 1.51
N ASP A 141 -7.69 12.78 0.74
CA ASP A 141 -7.67 11.58 -0.09
C ASP A 141 -6.58 11.66 -1.19
N LEU A 142 -6.34 12.86 -1.74
CA LEU A 142 -5.22 13.14 -2.66
C LEU A 142 -3.84 13.04 -1.98
N ILE A 143 -3.72 13.46 -0.71
CA ILE A 143 -2.48 13.29 0.06
C ILE A 143 -2.24 11.81 0.35
N PHE A 144 -3.26 11.03 0.69
CA PHE A 144 -3.14 9.57 0.82
C PHE A 144 -2.71 8.93 -0.50
N HIS A 145 -3.18 9.44 -1.64
CA HIS A 145 -2.69 8.99 -2.95
C HIS A 145 -1.19 9.28 -3.16
N ASN A 146 -0.71 10.47 -2.76
CA ASN A 146 0.72 10.78 -2.78
C ASN A 146 1.55 9.89 -1.84
N ILE A 147 1.05 9.56 -0.65
CA ILE A 147 1.72 8.64 0.27
C ILE A 147 1.81 7.24 -0.35
N ARG A 148 0.74 6.74 -0.97
CA ARG A 148 0.75 5.45 -1.69
C ARG A 148 1.77 5.44 -2.83
N LEU A 149 1.85 6.51 -3.61
CA LEU A 149 2.87 6.68 -4.65
C LEU A 149 4.29 6.71 -4.07
N GLY A 150 4.48 7.41 -2.96
CA GLY A 150 5.77 7.47 -2.25
C GLY A 150 6.21 6.10 -1.71
N LEU A 151 5.28 5.34 -1.13
CA LEU A 151 5.51 3.96 -0.67
C LEU A 151 5.86 3.02 -1.83
N PHE A 152 5.19 3.17 -2.97
CA PHE A 152 5.46 2.36 -4.16
C PHE A 152 6.89 2.54 -4.71
N PHE A 153 7.40 3.77 -4.71
CA PHE A 153 8.78 4.08 -5.13
C PHE A 153 9.80 4.10 -3.99
N MET A 154 9.38 3.79 -2.76
CA MET A 154 10.21 3.83 -1.54
C MET A 154 10.97 5.15 -1.34
N ASP A 155 10.33 6.28 -1.64
CA ASP A 155 10.92 7.61 -1.48
C ASP A 155 10.67 8.15 -0.05
N HIS A 156 11.63 7.94 0.85
CA HIS A 156 11.50 8.32 2.26
C HIS A 156 11.24 9.82 2.50
N PRO A 157 11.97 10.77 1.86
CA PRO A 157 11.67 12.19 1.96
C PRO A 157 10.23 12.56 1.57
N LEU A 158 9.73 12.01 0.46
CA LEU A 158 8.40 12.31 -0.05
C LEU A 158 7.32 11.79 0.92
N ILE A 159 7.49 10.57 1.45
CA ILE A 159 6.54 9.99 2.40
C ILE A 159 6.48 10.84 3.67
N LYS A 160 7.64 11.20 4.25
CA LYS A 160 7.68 11.99 5.49
C LYS A 160 7.00 13.35 5.34
N ALA A 161 7.29 14.07 4.25
CA ALA A 161 6.69 15.37 3.99
C ALA A 161 5.16 15.29 3.81
N ASN A 162 4.66 14.21 3.21
CA ASN A 162 3.22 14.02 3.02
C ASN A 162 2.51 13.53 4.29
N ILE A 163 3.17 12.73 5.14
CA ILE A 163 2.64 12.36 6.47
C ILE A 163 2.50 13.60 7.36
N GLU A 164 3.51 14.48 7.37
CA GLU A 164 3.47 15.71 8.16
C GLU A 164 2.33 16.64 7.72
N LYS A 165 2.16 16.82 6.40
CA LYS A 165 1.02 17.55 5.83
C LYS A 165 -0.33 16.90 6.16
N ALA A 166 -0.42 15.57 6.12
CA ALA A 166 -1.65 14.87 6.48
C ALA A 166 -1.98 15.05 7.97
N SER A 167 -0.96 15.05 8.84
CA SER A 167 -1.13 15.28 10.28
C SER A 167 -1.65 16.70 10.56
N SER A 168 -1.07 17.73 9.93
CA SER A 168 -1.55 19.11 10.11
C SER A 168 -3.00 19.28 9.64
N MET A 169 -3.37 18.67 8.51
CA MET A 169 -4.74 18.73 8.00
C MET A 169 -5.75 17.95 8.86
N LEU A 170 -5.33 16.91 9.58
CA LEU A 170 -6.19 16.23 10.56
C LEU A 170 -6.46 17.08 11.80
N GLU A 171 -5.49 17.90 12.22
CA GLU A 171 -5.68 18.81 13.35
C GLU A 171 -6.65 19.94 13.02
N GLU A 172 -6.65 20.41 11.77
CA GLU A 172 -7.57 21.44 11.27
C GLU A 172 -9.02 20.93 11.13
N GLY A 173 -9.21 19.63 10.88
CA GLY A 173 -10.53 19.02 10.78
C GLY A 173 -10.52 17.76 9.94
N GLY A 174 -10.32 16.62 10.60
CA GLY A 174 -10.30 15.30 9.97
C GLY A 174 -11.46 14.41 10.40
N ASP A 175 -11.99 13.66 9.44
CA ASP A 175 -12.89 12.54 9.69
C ASP A 175 -12.17 11.46 10.52
N TRP A 176 -12.88 10.84 11.47
CA TRP A 176 -12.33 9.82 12.35
C TRP A 176 -11.80 8.60 11.57
N ASP A 177 -12.47 8.22 10.48
CA ASP A 177 -11.99 7.13 9.61
C ASP A 177 -10.65 7.47 8.95
N ARG A 178 -10.51 8.70 8.43
CA ARG A 178 -9.27 9.17 7.80
C ARG A 178 -8.10 9.25 8.78
N ARG A 179 -8.38 9.55 10.05
CA ARG A 179 -7.37 9.50 11.13
C ARG A 179 -6.84 8.09 11.34
N ASN A 180 -7.72 7.08 11.35
CA ASN A 180 -7.30 5.69 11.48
C ASN A 180 -6.47 5.24 10.28
N ARG A 181 -6.84 5.64 9.05
CA ARG A 181 -6.04 5.35 7.86
C ARG A 181 -4.66 5.96 7.93
N LEU A 182 -4.53 7.23 8.36
CA LEU A 182 -3.22 7.86 8.52
C LEU A 182 -2.33 7.09 9.49
N LYS A 183 -2.87 6.63 10.61
CA LYS A 183 -2.12 5.80 11.58
C LYS A 183 -1.60 4.50 10.95
N VAL A 184 -2.37 3.86 10.07
CA VAL A 184 -1.92 2.66 9.33
C VAL A 184 -0.80 3.02 8.35
N TYR A 185 -0.91 4.12 7.60
CA TYR A 185 0.15 4.60 6.71
C TYR A 185 1.44 4.95 7.46
N GLU A 186 1.32 5.67 8.58
CA GLU A 186 2.43 6.05 9.44
C GLU A 186 3.07 4.81 10.11
N GLY A 187 2.26 3.87 10.59
CA GLY A 187 2.73 2.60 11.15
C GLY A 187 3.51 1.77 10.13
N LEU A 188 3.02 1.70 8.89
CA LEU A 188 3.71 1.01 7.78
C LEU A 188 5.06 1.67 7.47
N TYR A 189 5.10 3.00 7.42
CA TYR A 189 6.35 3.73 7.22
C TYR A 189 7.32 3.55 8.40
N ALA A 190 6.83 3.61 9.64
CA ALA A 190 7.63 3.39 10.85
C ALA A 190 8.25 2.00 10.88
N MET A 191 7.50 0.97 10.45
CA MET A 191 8.02 -0.38 10.26
C MET A 191 9.15 -0.40 9.21
N GLY A 192 9.01 0.33 8.11
CA GLY A 192 10.07 0.48 7.09
C GLY A 192 11.34 1.19 7.60
N VAL A 193 11.20 2.16 8.51
CA VAL A 193 12.32 2.88 9.16
C VAL A 193 12.86 2.10 10.38
N ARG A 194 12.35 0.89 10.66
CA ARG A 194 12.71 0.01 11.79
C ARG A 194 12.34 0.56 13.18
N ASP A 195 11.38 1.47 13.26
CA ASP A 195 10.81 1.95 14.53
C ASP A 195 9.59 1.10 14.94
N PHE A 196 9.88 -0.10 15.45
CA PHE A 196 8.83 -1.07 15.81
C PHE A 196 7.99 -0.62 17.01
N LYS A 197 8.52 0.23 17.89
CA LYS A 197 7.77 0.73 19.06
C LYS A 197 6.60 1.61 18.64
N LYS A 198 6.86 2.57 17.75
CA LYS A 198 5.79 3.40 17.21
C LYS A 198 4.83 2.59 16.33
N ALA A 199 5.37 1.72 15.46
CA ALA A 199 4.55 0.88 14.59
C ALA A 199 3.58 -0.01 15.38
N ALA A 200 4.06 -0.71 16.42
CA ALA A 200 3.23 -1.57 17.25
C ALA A 200 2.14 -0.79 18.01
N GLY A 201 2.46 0.40 18.52
CA GLY A 201 1.47 1.27 19.16
C GLY A 201 0.35 1.67 18.21
N LEU A 202 0.71 2.17 17.02
CA LEU A 202 -0.24 2.62 16.00
C LEU A 202 -1.09 1.47 15.45
N PHE A 203 -0.50 0.30 15.22
CA PHE A 203 -1.22 -0.87 14.70
C PHE A 203 -2.21 -1.44 15.72
N LEU A 204 -1.84 -1.52 17.00
CA LEU A 204 -2.75 -2.01 18.04
C LEU A 204 -3.94 -1.08 18.28
N GLU A 205 -3.79 0.23 18.07
CA GLU A 205 -4.90 1.17 18.15
C GLU A 205 -5.85 1.11 16.95
N THR A 206 -5.39 0.61 15.80
CA THR A 206 -6.13 0.62 14.53
C THR A 206 -6.68 -0.74 14.12
N ILE A 207 -6.42 -1.79 14.89
CA ILE A 207 -6.85 -3.16 14.58
C ILE A 207 -8.36 -3.35 14.63
N SER A 208 -9.04 -2.65 15.54
CA SER A 208 -10.50 -2.71 15.71
C SER A 208 -11.27 -1.87 14.70
N THR A 209 -10.58 -0.98 14.00
CA THR A 209 -11.19 0.04 13.13
C THR A 209 -10.55 0.05 11.76
N PHE A 210 -9.98 -1.09 11.34
CA PHE A 210 -9.26 -1.20 10.10
C PHE A 210 -10.19 -1.09 8.88
N THR A 211 -9.99 -0.02 8.10
CA THR A 211 -10.72 0.24 6.85
C THR A 211 -9.79 0.36 5.63
N SER A 212 -8.48 0.11 5.82
CA SER A 212 -7.43 0.36 4.82
C SER A 212 -7.14 -0.83 3.90
N TYR A 213 -8.16 -1.38 3.24
CA TYR A 213 -8.03 -2.51 2.29
C TYR A 213 -7.22 -2.18 1.00
N GLU A 214 -6.86 -0.91 0.84
CA GLU A 214 -5.99 -0.40 -0.22
C GLU A 214 -4.52 -0.82 -0.04
N LEU A 215 -4.07 -0.92 1.21
CA LEU A 215 -2.67 -1.20 1.55
C LEU A 215 -2.39 -2.69 1.63
N MET A 216 -3.25 -3.42 2.33
CA MET A 216 -3.08 -4.83 2.64
C MET A 216 -4.40 -5.48 3.03
N ASP A 217 -4.44 -6.80 2.94
CA ASP A 217 -5.55 -7.57 3.48
C ASP A 217 -5.55 -7.51 5.02
N TYR A 218 -6.73 -7.60 5.63
CA TYR A 218 -6.87 -7.55 7.08
C TYR A 218 -6.04 -8.65 7.77
N VAL A 219 -5.99 -9.83 7.18
CA VAL A 219 -5.16 -10.95 7.68
C VAL A 219 -3.68 -10.58 7.69
N GLN A 220 -3.18 -9.96 6.61
CA GLN A 220 -1.79 -9.52 6.53
C GLN A 220 -1.48 -8.40 7.53
N PHE A 221 -2.43 -7.49 7.73
CA PHE A 221 -2.34 -6.43 8.72
C PHE A 221 -2.21 -6.99 10.14
N VAL A 222 -3.02 -7.98 10.50
CA VAL A 222 -2.93 -8.65 11.80
C VAL A 222 -1.58 -9.35 11.96
N HIS A 223 -1.06 -10.02 10.93
CA HIS A 223 0.27 -10.64 10.98
C HIS A 223 1.38 -9.62 11.27
N TYR A 224 1.42 -8.50 10.54
CA TYR A 224 2.42 -7.45 10.78
C TYR A 224 2.26 -6.79 12.15
N THR A 225 1.03 -6.67 12.63
CA THR A 225 0.74 -6.17 13.98
C THR A 225 1.34 -7.10 15.02
N VAL A 226 1.07 -8.41 14.94
CA VAL A 226 1.61 -9.42 15.86
C VAL A 226 3.15 -9.42 15.83
N TYR A 227 3.77 -9.41 14.65
CA TYR A 227 5.24 -9.39 14.55
C TYR A 227 5.86 -8.12 15.13
N SER A 228 5.28 -6.95 14.84
CA SER A 228 5.74 -5.67 15.39
C SER A 228 5.56 -5.63 16.91
N SER A 229 4.43 -6.12 17.42
CA SER A 229 4.12 -6.18 18.84
C SER A 229 5.03 -7.11 19.62
N VAL A 230 5.40 -8.27 19.05
CA VAL A 230 6.35 -9.22 19.69
C VAL A 230 7.74 -8.61 19.85
N ILE A 231 8.15 -7.75 18.93
CA ILE A 231 9.47 -7.08 18.99
C ILE A 231 9.43 -5.86 19.94
N ALA A 232 8.32 -5.14 19.96
CA ALA A 232 8.25 -3.83 20.61
C ALA A 232 7.75 -3.84 22.06
N LEU A 233 6.89 -4.78 22.44
CA LEU A 233 6.18 -4.77 23.72
C LEU A 233 6.81 -5.69 24.76
N ASP A 234 6.71 -5.27 26.02
CA ASP A 234 7.05 -6.10 27.16
C ASP A 234 6.02 -7.21 27.40
N ARG A 235 6.43 -8.28 28.10
CA ARG A 235 5.61 -9.49 28.31
C ARG A 235 4.23 -9.20 28.91
N GLY A 236 4.12 -8.21 29.79
CA GLY A 236 2.86 -7.81 30.41
C GLY A 236 1.89 -7.19 29.39
N ASP A 237 2.37 -6.26 28.57
CA ASP A 237 1.58 -5.58 27.55
C ASP A 237 1.21 -6.52 26.40
N LEU A 238 2.12 -7.42 26.01
CA LEU A 238 1.85 -8.45 25.01
C LEU A 238 0.68 -9.35 25.45
N HIS A 239 0.65 -9.73 26.72
CA HIS A 239 -0.43 -10.56 27.25
C HIS A 239 -1.78 -9.84 27.23
N ASN A 240 -1.82 -8.58 27.65
CA ASN A 240 -3.06 -7.82 27.75
C ASN A 240 -3.60 -7.35 26.39
N LYS A 241 -2.72 -6.90 25.49
CA LYS A 241 -3.13 -6.31 24.21
C LYS A 241 -3.23 -7.33 23.07
N VAL A 242 -2.34 -8.32 23.03
CA VAL A 242 -2.26 -9.26 21.89
C VAL A 242 -2.89 -10.60 22.23
N ILE A 243 -2.54 -11.22 23.37
CA ILE A 243 -3.04 -12.56 23.72
C ILE A 243 -4.51 -12.52 24.15
N LYS A 244 -4.93 -11.47 24.85
CA LYS A 244 -6.34 -11.26 25.25
C LYS A 244 -7.19 -10.52 24.22
N GLY A 245 -6.59 -10.04 23.12
CA GLY A 245 -7.31 -9.33 22.08
C GLY A 245 -8.21 -10.29 21.28
N SER A 246 -9.52 -10.13 21.37
CA SER A 246 -10.48 -11.01 20.69
C SER A 246 -10.31 -11.00 19.16
N GLU A 247 -10.10 -9.82 18.57
CA GLU A 247 -9.93 -9.65 17.12
C GLU A 247 -8.68 -10.36 16.58
N ILE A 248 -7.60 -10.29 17.36
CA ILE A 248 -6.33 -10.95 17.07
C ILE A 248 -6.55 -12.47 17.14
N LEU A 249 -7.18 -12.97 18.22
CA LEU A 249 -7.44 -14.39 18.40
C LEU A 249 -8.35 -15.01 17.33
N GLU A 250 -9.35 -14.27 16.84
CA GLU A 250 -10.24 -14.72 15.77
C GLU A 250 -9.45 -14.97 14.48
N VAL A 251 -8.64 -14.00 14.04
CA VAL A 251 -7.83 -14.14 12.83
C VAL A 251 -6.72 -15.18 13.00
N LEU A 252 -6.16 -15.30 14.20
CA LEU A 252 -5.15 -16.31 14.55
C LEU A 252 -5.70 -17.74 14.63
N HIS A 253 -7.02 -17.92 14.72
CA HIS A 253 -7.63 -19.24 14.65
C HIS A 253 -7.43 -19.88 13.28
N ASP A 254 -7.57 -19.08 12.22
CA ASP A 254 -7.40 -19.53 10.84
C ASP A 254 -5.93 -19.80 10.48
N TRP A 255 -4.99 -19.19 11.20
CA TRP A 255 -3.54 -19.31 10.97
C TRP A 255 -2.79 -19.89 12.18
N PRO A 256 -2.76 -21.22 12.32
CA PRO A 256 -2.18 -21.87 13.49
C PRO A 256 -0.67 -21.66 13.62
N GLU A 257 0.04 -21.27 12.56
CA GLU A 257 1.49 -21.04 12.59
C GLU A 257 1.86 -19.81 13.44
N VAL A 258 1.22 -18.67 13.16
CA VAL A 258 1.43 -17.41 13.88
C VAL A 258 0.93 -17.52 15.31
N LYS A 259 -0.20 -18.21 15.51
CA LYS A 259 -0.75 -18.51 16.84
C LYS A 259 0.26 -19.26 17.69
N LYS A 260 0.74 -20.39 17.19
CA LYS A 260 1.69 -21.20 17.95
C LYS A 260 3.04 -20.49 18.13
N TYR A 261 3.45 -19.60 17.22
CA TYR A 261 4.61 -18.73 17.43
C TYR A 261 4.42 -17.81 18.64
N LEU A 262 3.30 -17.08 18.71
CA LEU A 262 2.98 -16.19 19.82
C LEU A 262 2.86 -16.93 21.16
N PHE A 263 2.12 -18.04 21.19
CA PHE A 263 1.93 -18.85 22.41
C PHE A 263 3.22 -19.53 22.87
N SER A 264 4.06 -20.05 21.94
CA SER A 264 5.34 -20.66 22.32
C SER A 264 6.30 -19.69 23.02
N LEU A 265 6.27 -18.40 22.65
CA LEU A 265 7.03 -17.35 23.33
C LEU A 265 6.47 -17.08 24.73
N TYR A 266 5.14 -17.00 24.86
CA TYR A 266 4.50 -16.71 26.14
C TYR A 266 4.63 -17.85 27.15
N ASP A 267 4.44 -19.10 26.70
CA ASP A 267 4.53 -20.33 27.49
C ASP A 267 5.98 -20.79 27.74
N CYS A 268 6.97 -20.00 27.28
CA CYS A 268 8.40 -20.27 27.41
C CYS A 268 8.87 -21.59 26.77
N GLN A 269 8.17 -22.07 25.74
CA GLN A 269 8.53 -23.25 24.96
C GLN A 269 9.55 -22.91 23.87
N LEU A 270 10.79 -22.62 24.28
CA LEU A 270 11.84 -22.12 23.40
C LEU A 270 12.19 -23.07 22.25
N GLY A 271 12.07 -24.40 22.44
CA GLY A 271 12.34 -25.38 21.38
C GLY A 271 11.39 -25.28 20.19
N GLU A 272 10.09 -25.10 20.45
CA GLU A 272 9.10 -24.86 19.41
C GLU A 272 9.24 -23.46 18.80
N PHE A 273 9.55 -22.47 19.63
CA PHE A 273 9.76 -21.09 19.19
C PHE A 273 10.85 -20.99 18.12
N PHE A 274 12.04 -21.57 18.36
CA PHE A 274 13.13 -21.54 17.37
C PHE A 274 12.81 -22.33 16.10
N SER A 275 12.06 -23.43 16.22
CA SER A 275 11.61 -24.21 15.06
C SER A 275 10.64 -23.41 14.18
N ARG A 276 9.75 -22.62 14.80
CA ARG A 276 8.80 -21.74 14.11
C ARG A 276 9.44 -20.48 13.56
N LEU A 277 10.41 -19.89 14.28
CA LEU A 277 11.17 -18.75 13.81
C LEU A 277 11.90 -19.06 12.49
N ARG A 278 12.37 -20.31 12.33
CA ARG A 278 12.96 -20.79 11.07
C ARG A 278 11.96 -20.83 9.92
N LEU A 279 10.71 -21.21 10.18
CA LEU A 279 9.64 -21.22 9.18
C LEU A 279 9.23 -19.80 8.79
N LEU A 280 9.21 -18.89 9.77
CA LEU A 280 8.87 -17.48 9.56
C LEU A 280 9.85 -16.77 8.61
N ARG A 281 11.13 -17.16 8.61
CA ARG A 281 12.15 -16.66 7.67
C ARG A 281 11.93 -17.10 6.21
N LYS A 282 11.06 -18.09 5.96
CA LYS A 282 10.76 -18.55 4.59
C LYS A 282 9.62 -17.78 3.93
N PHE A 283 8.83 -17.06 4.71
CA PHE A 283 7.82 -16.12 4.23
C PHE A 283 8.43 -14.73 4.10
#